data_AF-A0A937NHU5-F1
#
_entry.id   AF-A0A937NHU5-F1
#
_cell.length_a   1.000
_cell.length_b   1.000
_cell.length_c   1.000
_cell.angle_alpha   90.00
_cell.angle_beta   90.00
_cell.angle_gamma   90.00
#
_symmetry.space_group_name_H-M   'P 1'
#
loop_
_entity.id
_entity.type
_entity.pdbx_description
1 polymer ?
#
loop_
_entity_poly.entity_id
_entity_poly.type
_entity_poly.pdbx_seq_one_letter_code
_entity_poly.pdbx_strand_id
1 'polypeptide(L)'
;MQKTLTKILILGIILTTALGVNYLFAAWTGPTQAPTGGNTSTPVHIGTTDQVKDGGLSLDGLSVFGGGYFQGSVGVGVVTPKQKLDVDGGIEIGNTTTETAGAIRWTGTDFEGYNGSSWVSLVSGEAVVTVDPAYTDCLNSGGSWIDSQSTCYFNGSSCPSGWSTSSNYSSTQVTSCSSCAGGCTTGSHYRTNTAPEICGYTNGGMQQENNYNDGGDYIGVIQVCHVSGGGTCTATKIEIGCTKN
;
A
#
# COMPACT_ATOMS: atom_id res chain seq x y z
N MET A 1 -96.20 54.69 2.25
CA MET A 1 -95.47 53.88 1.24
C MET A 1 -94.51 54.70 0.38
N GLN A 2 -94.92 55.84 -0.20
CA GLN A 2 -94.06 56.65 -1.10
C GLN A 2 -92.69 57.04 -0.51
N LYS A 3 -92.65 57.57 0.74
CA LYS A 3 -91.40 57.94 1.42
C LYS A 3 -90.44 56.76 1.68
N THR A 4 -90.97 55.56 1.88
CA THR A 4 -90.17 54.34 2.11
C THR A 4 -89.62 53.80 0.80
N LEU A 5 -90.43 53.85 -0.26
CA LEU A 5 -90.03 53.48 -1.61
C LEU A 5 -88.87 54.36 -2.12
N THR A 6 -88.96 55.69 -1.90
CA THR A 6 -87.90 56.63 -2.28
C THR A 6 -86.57 56.33 -1.57
N LYS A 7 -86.61 55.97 -0.28
CA LYS A 7 -85.40 55.62 0.48
C LYS A 7 -84.74 54.33 -0.03
N ILE A 8 -85.54 53.30 -0.33
CA ILE A 8 -85.05 52.04 -0.90
C ILE A 8 -84.44 52.28 -2.28
N LEU A 9 -85.07 53.13 -3.10
CA LEU A 9 -84.57 53.48 -4.43
C LEU A 9 -83.21 54.20 -4.36
N ILE A 10 -83.08 55.16 -3.43
CA ILE A 10 -81.81 55.86 -3.19
C ILE A 10 -80.73 54.89 -2.69
N LEU A 11 -81.03 54.04 -1.71
CA LEU A 11 -80.06 53.05 -1.23
C LEU A 11 -79.67 52.04 -2.31
N GLY A 12 -80.61 51.60 -3.14
CA GLY A 12 -80.36 50.72 -4.26
C GLY A 12 -79.42 51.34 -5.29
N ILE A 13 -79.63 52.61 -5.64
CA ILE A 13 -78.76 53.38 -6.55
C ILE A 13 -77.36 53.58 -5.95
N ILE A 14 -77.27 53.88 -4.64
CA ILE A 14 -75.97 54.02 -3.96
C ILE A 14 -75.22 52.69 -3.95
N LEU A 15 -75.90 51.59 -3.68
CA LEU A 15 -75.28 50.26 -3.66
C LEU A 15 -74.83 49.83 -5.06
N THR A 16 -75.65 50.04 -6.09
CA THR A 16 -75.27 49.70 -7.47
C THR A 16 -74.14 50.57 -7.99
N THR A 17 -74.11 51.86 -7.65
CA THR A 17 -72.98 52.72 -8.02
C THR A 17 -71.71 52.35 -7.26
N ALA A 18 -71.78 52.07 -5.95
CA ALA A 18 -70.62 51.63 -5.16
C ALA A 18 -70.04 50.30 -5.65
N LEU A 19 -70.88 49.31 -5.97
CA LEU A 19 -70.44 48.03 -6.53
C LEU A 19 -69.92 48.18 -7.97
N GLY A 20 -70.58 49.01 -8.78
CA GLY A 20 -70.19 49.29 -10.17
C GLY A 20 -68.84 50.00 -10.29
N VAL A 21 -68.53 50.91 -9.36
CA VAL A 21 -67.23 51.61 -9.31
C VAL A 21 -66.07 50.63 -9.04
N ASN A 22 -66.26 49.65 -8.15
CA ASN A 22 -65.26 48.60 -7.92
C ASN A 22 -65.04 47.72 -9.17
N TYR A 23 -66.10 47.46 -9.95
CA TYR A 23 -65.97 46.74 -11.23
C TYR A 23 -65.33 47.59 -12.34
N LEU A 24 -65.59 48.90 -12.37
CA LEU A 24 -64.98 49.83 -13.34
C LEU A 24 -63.47 50.04 -13.08
N PHE A 25 -63.06 49.96 -11.81
CA PHE A 25 -61.65 50.09 -11.40
C PHE A 25 -60.97 48.75 -11.09
N ALA A 26 -61.64 47.61 -11.28
CA ALA A 26 -61.01 46.30 -11.34
C ALA A 26 -60.22 46.20 -12.67
N ALA A 27 -59.15 46.98 -12.77
CA ALA A 27 -58.22 46.91 -13.86
C ALA A 27 -57.52 45.56 -13.75
N TRP A 28 -57.84 44.65 -14.67
CA TRP A 28 -57.02 43.47 -14.86
C TRP A 28 -55.57 43.93 -15.02
N THR A 29 -54.74 43.61 -14.03
CA THR A 29 -53.31 43.90 -14.11
C THR A 29 -52.71 42.80 -14.95
N GLY A 30 -52.53 43.12 -16.23
CA GLY A 30 -51.95 42.17 -17.17
C GLY A 30 -50.52 41.78 -16.83
N PRO A 31 -49.97 40.78 -17.52
CA PRO A 31 -48.55 40.45 -17.42
C PRO A 31 -47.71 41.72 -17.57
N THR A 32 -46.81 41.93 -16.62
CA THR A 32 -45.93 43.11 -16.59
C THR A 32 -44.77 43.00 -17.58
N GLN A 33 -44.63 41.86 -18.25
CA GLN A 33 -43.59 41.57 -19.23
C GLN A 33 -44.23 41.05 -20.52
N ALA A 34 -43.72 41.51 -21.67
CA ALA A 34 -44.12 40.97 -22.96
C ALA A 34 -43.59 39.52 -23.11
N PRO A 35 -44.36 38.57 -23.66
CA PRO A 35 -43.86 37.24 -23.97
C PRO A 35 -42.58 37.32 -24.83
N THR A 36 -41.53 36.57 -24.51
CA THR A 36 -41.41 35.44 -23.56
C THR A 36 -40.96 35.80 -22.13
N GLY A 37 -40.89 37.09 -21.78
CA GLY A 37 -40.45 37.55 -20.47
C GLY A 37 -41.33 37.04 -19.31
N GLY A 38 -40.69 36.60 -18.23
CA GLY A 38 -41.37 36.09 -17.03
C GLY A 38 -41.79 34.62 -17.09
N ASN A 39 -41.47 33.90 -18.17
CA ASN A 39 -41.70 32.46 -18.24
C ASN A 39 -40.83 31.71 -17.22
N THR A 40 -41.39 30.67 -16.61
CA THR A 40 -40.60 29.69 -15.85
C THR A 40 -39.60 29.00 -16.79
N SER A 41 -38.43 28.62 -16.27
CA SER A 41 -37.41 27.92 -17.05
C SER A 41 -38.02 26.71 -17.77
N THR A 42 -37.66 26.51 -19.04
CA THR A 42 -38.32 25.49 -19.87
C THR A 42 -38.14 24.09 -19.26
N PRO A 43 -39.19 23.24 -19.25
CA PRO A 43 -39.04 21.83 -18.91
C PRO A 43 -38.04 21.15 -19.84
N VAL A 44 -37.46 20.03 -19.42
CA VAL A 44 -36.60 19.23 -20.30
C VAL A 44 -37.41 18.79 -21.53
N HIS A 45 -36.90 19.01 -22.75
CA HIS A 45 -37.60 18.75 -24.00
C HIS A 45 -36.70 18.16 -25.09
N ILE A 46 -37.32 17.71 -26.18
CA ILE A 46 -36.67 17.02 -27.32
C ILE A 46 -36.28 17.94 -28.48
N GLY A 47 -36.44 19.25 -28.30
CA GLY A 47 -35.97 20.24 -29.27
C GLY A 47 -34.45 20.25 -29.42
N THR A 48 -33.94 20.93 -30.45
CA THR A 48 -32.50 21.00 -30.75
C THR A 48 -31.77 22.11 -29.99
N THR A 49 -32.44 22.79 -29.07
CA THR A 49 -31.84 23.87 -28.28
C THR A 49 -31.26 23.29 -27.01
N ASP A 50 -29.99 23.57 -26.74
CA ASP A 50 -29.35 23.17 -25.50
C ASP A 50 -30.08 23.74 -24.28
N GLN A 51 -30.37 22.87 -23.33
CA GLN A 51 -31.00 23.26 -22.08
C GLN A 51 -29.99 23.19 -20.94
N VAL A 52 -29.70 24.35 -20.35
CA VAL A 52 -28.84 24.45 -19.17
C VAL A 52 -29.71 24.46 -17.92
N LYS A 53 -29.39 23.57 -16.98
CA LYS A 53 -29.93 23.60 -15.61
C LYS A 53 -28.80 23.96 -14.66
N ASP A 54 -28.87 25.15 -14.07
CA ASP A 54 -27.84 25.64 -13.13
C ASP A 54 -27.83 24.86 -11.81
N GLY A 55 -28.96 24.22 -11.47
CA GLY A 55 -29.06 23.27 -10.36
C GLY A 55 -28.87 21.81 -10.82
N GLY A 56 -28.88 20.89 -9.86
CA GLY A 56 -28.77 19.45 -10.15
C GLY A 56 -29.99 18.89 -10.91
N LEU A 57 -29.73 17.94 -11.81
CA LEU A 57 -30.74 17.08 -12.42
C LEU A 57 -30.67 15.70 -11.75
N SER A 58 -31.67 15.36 -10.94
CA SER A 58 -31.80 14.03 -10.37
C SER A 58 -32.68 13.16 -11.25
N LEU A 59 -32.20 11.97 -11.59
CA LEU A 59 -32.90 10.94 -12.34
C LEU A 59 -32.69 9.62 -11.59
N ASP A 60 -33.68 8.73 -11.58
CA ASP A 60 -33.53 7.38 -11.03
C ASP A 60 -32.54 6.55 -11.87
N GLY A 61 -32.64 6.66 -13.19
CA GLY A 61 -31.69 6.10 -14.14
C GLY A 61 -31.55 6.97 -15.39
N LEU A 62 -30.35 6.97 -15.97
CA LEU A 62 -30.05 7.64 -17.23
C LEU A 62 -29.52 6.61 -18.24
N SER A 63 -30.21 6.49 -19.37
CA SER A 63 -29.74 5.72 -20.53
C SER A 63 -29.49 6.67 -21.70
N VAL A 64 -28.28 6.62 -22.27
CA VAL A 64 -27.88 7.42 -23.43
C VAL A 64 -27.56 6.46 -24.57
N PHE A 65 -28.40 6.44 -25.60
CA PHE A 65 -28.25 5.51 -26.73
C PHE A 65 -27.19 5.96 -27.76
N GLY A 66 -26.56 7.12 -27.54
CA GLY A 66 -25.41 7.63 -28.30
C GLY A 66 -24.17 7.80 -27.42
N GLY A 67 -23.23 8.64 -27.85
CA GLY A 67 -22.07 8.99 -27.03
C GLY A 67 -22.46 9.94 -25.89
N GLY A 68 -22.06 9.62 -24.66
CA GLY A 68 -22.10 10.56 -23.55
C GLY A 68 -20.94 11.55 -23.65
N TYR A 69 -21.23 12.85 -23.58
CA TYR A 69 -20.21 13.90 -23.49
C TYR A 69 -20.35 14.64 -22.17
N PHE A 70 -19.29 14.60 -21.36
CA PHE A 70 -19.19 15.33 -20.10
C PHE A 70 -18.15 16.43 -20.28
N GLN A 71 -18.57 17.69 -20.25
CA GLN A 71 -17.66 18.84 -20.38
C GLN A 71 -16.78 19.01 -19.12
N GLY A 72 -17.34 18.72 -17.94
CA GLY A 72 -16.68 18.80 -16.64
C GLY A 72 -16.00 17.49 -16.23
N SER A 73 -15.59 17.43 -14.97
CA SER A 73 -15.16 16.17 -14.35
C SER A 73 -16.36 15.32 -13.96
N VAL A 74 -16.22 14.00 -14.07
CA VAL A 74 -17.23 13.02 -13.65
C VAL A 74 -16.84 12.48 -12.27
N GLY A 75 -17.73 12.65 -11.30
CA GLY A 75 -17.61 12.09 -9.97
C GLY A 75 -18.59 10.93 -9.76
N VAL A 76 -18.08 9.79 -9.29
CA VAL A 76 -18.91 8.64 -8.88
C VAL A 76 -18.69 8.44 -7.38
N GLY A 77 -19.71 8.76 -6.59
CA GLY A 77 -19.57 8.84 -5.12
C GLY A 77 -18.84 10.11 -4.62
N VAL A 78 -18.32 10.95 -5.52
CA VAL A 78 -17.56 12.17 -5.20
C VAL A 78 -18.24 13.41 -5.78
N VAL A 79 -18.61 14.37 -4.94
CA VAL A 79 -19.27 15.62 -5.39
C VAL A 79 -18.31 16.74 -5.82
N THR A 80 -17.00 16.57 -5.56
CA THR A 80 -15.96 17.52 -5.99
C THR A 80 -14.75 16.75 -6.54
N PRO A 81 -14.85 16.24 -7.78
CA PRO A 81 -13.80 15.44 -8.39
C PRO A 81 -12.45 16.18 -8.46
N LYS A 82 -11.37 15.50 -8.10
CA LYS A 82 -9.99 16.02 -8.19
C LYS A 82 -9.35 15.76 -9.55
N GLN A 83 -9.89 14.81 -10.30
CA GLN A 83 -9.45 14.42 -11.64
C GLN A 83 -10.64 14.45 -12.61
N LYS A 84 -10.39 14.23 -13.89
CA LYS A 84 -11.45 14.18 -14.91
C LYS A 84 -12.45 13.05 -14.67
N LEU A 85 -11.98 11.92 -14.14
CA LEU A 85 -12.79 10.84 -13.59
C LEU A 85 -12.31 10.59 -12.16
N ASP A 86 -13.21 10.72 -11.19
CA ASP A 86 -12.93 10.49 -9.77
C ASP A 86 -14.00 9.55 -9.18
N VAL A 87 -13.58 8.41 -8.66
CA VAL A 87 -14.45 7.34 -8.21
C VAL A 87 -14.10 7.00 -6.77
N ASP A 88 -15.05 7.20 -5.86
CA ASP A 88 -14.94 6.72 -4.47
C ASP A 88 -15.34 5.24 -4.41
N GLY A 89 -14.42 4.38 -4.83
CA GLY A 89 -14.62 2.96 -4.98
C GLY A 89 -13.68 2.33 -6.01
N GLY A 90 -13.87 1.04 -6.27
CA GLY A 90 -13.14 0.34 -7.31
C GLY A 90 -13.70 0.61 -8.71
N ILE A 91 -12.85 0.51 -9.73
CA ILE A 91 -13.28 0.44 -11.13
C ILE A 91 -13.09 -1.01 -11.59
N GLU A 92 -14.18 -1.66 -11.97
CA GLU A 92 -14.12 -2.96 -12.65
C GLU A 92 -13.82 -2.73 -14.13
N ILE A 93 -12.72 -3.30 -14.61
CA ILE A 93 -12.24 -3.13 -15.98
C ILE A 93 -12.44 -4.44 -16.74
N GLY A 94 -13.06 -4.36 -17.92
CA GLY A 94 -13.25 -5.51 -18.81
C GLY A 94 -12.05 -5.79 -19.72
N ASN A 95 -12.18 -6.81 -20.56
CA ASN A 95 -11.23 -7.09 -21.62
C ASN A 95 -11.57 -6.30 -22.89
N THR A 96 -10.58 -6.06 -23.75
CA THR A 96 -10.78 -5.52 -25.10
C THR A 96 -9.66 -5.98 -26.05
N THR A 97 -10.00 -6.12 -27.33
CA THR A 97 -9.04 -6.34 -28.42
C THR A 97 -8.74 -5.07 -29.19
N THR A 98 -9.39 -3.94 -28.89
CA THR A 98 -9.14 -2.67 -29.56
C THR A 98 -7.84 -2.06 -29.04
N GLU A 99 -6.89 -1.89 -29.94
CA GLU A 99 -5.53 -1.38 -29.69
C GLU A 99 -5.48 0.15 -29.67
N THR A 100 -6.19 0.77 -28.72
CA THR A 100 -6.13 2.22 -28.51
C THR A 100 -5.04 2.58 -27.53
N ALA A 101 -4.11 3.44 -27.93
CA ALA A 101 -3.03 3.92 -27.04
C ALA A 101 -3.62 4.48 -25.73
N GLY A 102 -3.10 4.02 -24.59
CA GLY A 102 -3.57 4.37 -23.25
C GLY A 102 -4.76 3.55 -22.74
N ALA A 103 -5.30 2.60 -23.53
CA ALA A 103 -6.34 1.70 -23.05
C ALA A 103 -5.79 0.78 -21.93
N ILE A 104 -6.61 0.55 -20.91
CA ILE A 104 -6.34 -0.44 -19.85
C ILE A 104 -7.35 -1.58 -20.01
N ARG A 105 -6.88 -2.82 -19.87
CA ARG A 105 -7.75 -4.00 -19.92
C ARG A 105 -7.41 -5.00 -18.83
N TRP A 106 -8.38 -5.85 -18.51
CA TRP A 106 -8.22 -7.07 -17.73
C TRP A 106 -8.36 -8.29 -18.64
N THR A 107 -7.32 -9.11 -18.76
CA THR A 107 -7.35 -10.31 -19.63
C THR A 107 -8.00 -11.53 -19.00
N GLY A 108 -8.33 -11.46 -17.71
CA GLY A 108 -8.67 -12.62 -16.86
C GLY A 108 -7.50 -13.09 -15.99
N THR A 109 -6.27 -12.71 -16.35
CA THR A 109 -5.05 -13.06 -15.59
C THR A 109 -4.12 -11.88 -15.36
N ASP A 110 -4.21 -10.82 -16.15
CA ASP A 110 -3.31 -9.68 -16.08
C ASP A 110 -4.02 -8.34 -16.37
N PHE A 111 -3.54 -7.28 -15.71
CA PHE A 111 -3.87 -5.90 -16.07
C PHE A 111 -2.83 -5.38 -17.05
N GLU A 112 -3.27 -4.99 -18.24
CA GLU A 112 -2.39 -4.52 -19.29
C GLU A 112 -2.77 -3.11 -19.75
N GLY A 113 -1.77 -2.30 -20.06
CA GLY A 113 -1.91 -1.03 -20.75
C GLY A 113 -1.42 -1.14 -22.19
N TYR A 114 -2.18 -0.62 -23.15
CA TYR A 114 -1.71 -0.56 -24.54
C TYR A 114 -0.85 0.69 -24.74
N ASN A 115 0.44 0.51 -25.01
CA ASN A 115 1.39 1.62 -25.12
C ASN A 115 1.36 2.35 -26.49
N GLY A 116 0.48 1.93 -27.40
CA GLY A 116 0.39 2.40 -28.78
C GLY A 116 0.93 1.40 -29.82
N SER A 117 1.71 0.42 -29.40
CA SER A 117 2.31 -0.62 -30.26
C SER A 117 2.07 -2.04 -29.75
N SER A 118 1.93 -2.24 -28.44
CA SER A 118 1.71 -3.53 -27.82
C SER A 118 0.99 -3.39 -26.48
N TRP A 119 0.33 -4.47 -26.06
CA TRP A 119 -0.13 -4.64 -24.68
C TRP A 119 1.07 -4.90 -23.77
N VAL A 120 1.15 -4.18 -22.66
CA VAL A 120 2.21 -4.29 -21.66
C VAL A 120 1.56 -4.49 -20.30
N SER A 121 2.01 -5.49 -19.55
CA SER A 121 1.55 -5.70 -18.19
C SER A 121 1.85 -4.48 -17.31
N LEU A 122 0.86 -4.09 -16.52
CA LEU A 122 0.97 -3.03 -15.52
C LEU A 122 1.44 -3.57 -14.16
N VAL A 123 1.53 -4.90 -14.00
CA VAL A 123 1.87 -5.56 -12.74
C VAL A 123 3.08 -6.49 -12.84
N SER A 124 3.56 -6.83 -14.05
CA SER A 124 4.70 -7.73 -14.24
C SER A 124 6.07 -7.03 -14.22
N GLY A 125 6.13 -5.71 -14.12
CA GLY A 125 7.36 -5.00 -13.78
C GLY A 125 7.48 -4.98 -12.27
N GLU A 126 8.50 -5.65 -11.73
CA GLU A 126 8.83 -5.82 -10.30
C GLU A 126 7.73 -5.33 -9.36
N ALA A 127 6.99 -6.28 -8.77
CA ALA A 127 6.30 -6.00 -7.54
C ALA A 127 7.28 -5.18 -6.68
N VAL A 128 6.91 -3.95 -6.34
CA VAL A 128 7.59 -3.20 -5.29
C VAL A 128 7.30 -3.98 -4.01
N VAL A 129 7.98 -5.11 -3.87
CA VAL A 129 8.44 -5.57 -2.59
C VAL A 129 9.17 -4.35 -2.07
N THR A 130 8.73 -3.83 -0.93
CA THR A 130 9.53 -2.90 -0.15
C THR A 130 10.81 -3.63 0.23
N VAL A 131 11.72 -3.81 -0.73
CA VAL A 131 13.05 -4.32 -0.48
C VAL A 131 13.70 -3.23 0.34
N ASP A 132 14.23 -3.63 1.49
CA ASP A 132 15.13 -2.78 2.25
C ASP A 132 16.17 -2.22 1.26
N PRO A 133 16.45 -0.90 1.24
CA PRO A 133 17.43 -0.31 0.32
C PRO A 133 18.78 -1.03 0.32
N ALA A 134 19.13 -1.70 1.42
CA ALA A 134 20.35 -2.49 1.54
C ALA A 134 20.32 -3.85 0.81
N TYR A 135 19.16 -4.33 0.32
CA TYR A 135 19.03 -5.60 -0.42
C TYR A 135 19.89 -5.60 -1.69
N THR A 136 19.71 -4.60 -2.56
CA THR A 136 20.44 -4.52 -3.83
C THR A 136 21.93 -4.32 -3.60
N ASP A 137 22.30 -3.48 -2.63
CA ASP A 137 23.69 -3.28 -2.23
C ASP A 137 24.34 -4.55 -1.70
N CYS A 138 23.59 -5.36 -0.94
CA CYS A 138 24.03 -6.63 -0.39
C CYS A 138 24.41 -7.61 -1.50
N LEU A 139 23.52 -7.81 -2.47
CA LEU A 139 23.75 -8.72 -3.59
C LEU A 139 24.92 -8.25 -4.47
N ASN A 140 25.00 -6.96 -4.77
CA ASN A 140 26.11 -6.38 -5.53
C ASN A 140 27.46 -6.51 -4.82
N SER A 141 27.46 -6.54 -3.49
CA SER A 141 28.64 -6.76 -2.67
C SER A 141 28.98 -8.26 -2.49
N GLY A 142 28.22 -9.16 -3.11
CA GLY A 142 28.40 -10.62 -3.03
C GLY A 142 27.87 -11.25 -1.73
N GLY A 143 27.01 -10.54 -1.00
CA GLY A 143 26.41 -11.01 0.24
C GLY A 143 25.05 -11.69 0.04
N SER A 144 24.51 -12.22 1.13
CA SER A 144 23.20 -12.87 1.17
C SER A 144 22.29 -12.16 2.17
N TRP A 145 21.22 -11.57 1.66
CA TRP A 145 20.28 -10.74 2.43
C TRP A 145 19.26 -11.59 3.19
N ILE A 146 18.94 -11.18 4.43
CA ILE A 146 17.86 -11.75 5.24
C ILE A 146 16.90 -10.63 5.66
N ASP A 147 15.71 -10.59 5.06
CA ASP A 147 14.72 -9.53 5.28
C ASP A 147 14.27 -9.42 6.74
N SER A 148 14.05 -10.55 7.41
CA SER A 148 13.58 -10.55 8.81
C SER A 148 14.60 -10.00 9.80
N GLN A 149 15.86 -9.82 9.39
CA GLN A 149 16.96 -9.35 10.23
C GLN A 149 17.53 -8.01 9.75
N SER A 150 17.09 -7.48 8.61
CA SER A 150 17.70 -6.34 7.92
C SER A 150 19.23 -6.41 7.88
N THR A 151 19.77 -7.60 7.58
CA THR A 151 21.20 -7.89 7.69
C THR A 151 21.69 -8.63 6.45
N CYS A 152 22.82 -8.17 5.90
CA CYS A 152 23.52 -8.81 4.79
C CYS A 152 24.66 -9.69 5.31
N TYR A 153 24.68 -10.95 4.93
CA TYR A 153 25.70 -11.90 5.35
C TYR A 153 26.81 -12.04 4.32
N PHE A 154 28.05 -11.89 4.77
CA PHE A 154 29.26 -12.04 3.97
C PHE A 154 30.12 -13.19 4.51
N ASN A 155 30.75 -13.93 3.59
CA ASN A 155 31.68 -14.99 3.96
C ASN A 155 32.93 -14.39 4.64
N GLY A 156 33.42 -15.04 5.69
CA GLY A 156 34.55 -14.61 6.50
C GLY A 156 34.15 -13.88 7.79
N SER A 157 35.12 -13.19 8.38
CA SER A 157 35.01 -12.62 9.73
C SER A 157 34.86 -11.09 9.77
N SER A 158 34.82 -10.42 8.63
CA SER A 158 34.81 -8.95 8.53
C SER A 158 33.89 -8.45 7.42
N CYS A 159 33.19 -7.34 7.67
CA CYS A 159 32.35 -6.69 6.68
C CYS A 159 33.20 -6.00 5.58
N PRO A 160 32.73 -5.98 4.33
CA PRO A 160 33.38 -5.24 3.25
C PRO A 160 33.27 -3.72 3.44
N SER A 161 34.01 -2.95 2.64
CA SER A 161 33.99 -1.48 2.71
C SER A 161 32.57 -0.92 2.51
N GLY A 162 32.19 0.06 3.33
CA GLY A 162 30.84 0.65 3.32
C GLY A 162 29.80 -0.15 4.09
N TRP A 163 30.21 -1.20 4.82
CA TRP A 163 29.36 -1.99 5.68
C TRP A 163 29.93 -2.04 7.10
N SER A 164 29.06 -2.04 8.11
CA SER A 164 29.42 -2.23 9.52
C SER A 164 28.86 -3.53 10.06
N THR A 165 29.53 -4.08 11.06
CA THR A 165 29.10 -5.31 11.73
C THR A 165 27.73 -5.13 12.39
N SER A 166 26.78 -6.00 12.04
CA SER A 166 25.46 -6.03 12.65
C SER A 166 25.53 -6.83 13.96
N SER A 167 25.82 -6.15 15.07
CA SER A 167 25.94 -6.79 16.40
C SER A 167 26.82 -8.06 16.36
N ASN A 168 26.33 -9.20 16.88
CA ASN A 168 26.98 -10.51 16.81
C ASN A 168 26.38 -11.43 15.73
N TYR A 169 25.54 -10.92 14.82
CA TYR A 169 24.97 -11.72 13.74
C TYR A 169 26.09 -12.36 12.93
N SER A 170 26.23 -13.68 13.03
CA SER A 170 27.29 -14.43 12.36
C SER A 170 26.93 -15.90 12.26
N SER A 171 27.67 -16.62 11.42
CA SER A 171 27.70 -18.09 11.47
C SER A 171 29.05 -18.53 12.00
N THR A 172 29.07 -19.54 12.87
CA THR A 172 30.28 -20.09 13.47
C THR A 172 30.37 -21.60 13.26
N GLN A 173 31.60 -22.09 13.19
CA GLN A 173 31.91 -23.51 13.13
C GLN A 173 32.54 -23.95 14.46
N VAL A 174 32.13 -25.13 14.92
CA VAL A 174 32.70 -25.80 16.10
C VAL A 174 34.22 -25.97 15.96
N THR A 175 34.95 -25.65 17.02
CA THR A 175 36.38 -25.92 17.13
C THR A 175 36.59 -26.95 18.24
N SER A 176 37.13 -28.13 17.90
CA SER A 176 37.53 -29.13 18.90
C SER A 176 38.93 -28.83 19.43
N CYS A 177 39.10 -28.83 20.75
CA CYS A 177 40.40 -28.69 21.40
C CYS A 177 41.15 -30.03 21.50
N SER A 178 42.45 -30.00 21.82
CA SER A 178 43.39 -31.15 21.72
C SER A 178 42.95 -32.44 22.43
N SER A 179 43.54 -33.58 22.02
CA SER A 179 43.17 -34.95 22.42
C SER A 179 43.33 -35.29 23.91
N CYS A 180 44.10 -34.49 24.64
CA CYS A 180 44.36 -34.59 26.08
C CYS A 180 43.54 -33.59 26.90
N ALA A 181 42.97 -32.58 26.23
CA ALA A 181 42.02 -31.65 26.79
C ALA A 181 40.67 -32.34 26.83
N GLY A 182 40.12 -32.59 28.02
CA GLY A 182 38.80 -33.19 28.14
C GLY A 182 37.74 -32.35 27.39
N GLY A 183 37.32 -32.82 26.21
CA GLY A 183 36.02 -32.55 25.59
C GLY A 183 35.62 -31.11 25.29
N CYS A 184 36.52 -30.12 25.33
CA CYS A 184 36.15 -28.73 25.08
C CYS A 184 35.70 -28.59 23.62
N THR A 185 34.39 -28.40 23.45
CA THR A 185 33.71 -28.27 22.17
C THR A 185 32.89 -26.98 22.25
N THR A 186 33.15 -26.05 21.35
CA THR A 186 32.31 -24.84 21.21
C THR A 186 31.12 -25.13 20.30
N GLY A 187 29.99 -24.49 20.55
CA GLY A 187 28.80 -24.59 19.73
C GLY A 187 28.99 -23.97 18.35
N SER A 188 28.22 -24.47 17.38
CA SER A 188 28.02 -23.84 16.07
C SER A 188 26.68 -23.14 16.03
N HIS A 189 26.64 -21.95 15.42
CA HIS A 189 25.39 -21.25 15.14
C HIS A 189 25.36 -20.73 13.70
N TYR A 190 24.16 -20.55 13.15
CA TYR A 190 23.97 -20.10 11.78
C TYR A 190 23.13 -18.84 11.75
N ARG A 191 23.73 -17.72 11.31
CA ARG A 191 23.06 -16.42 11.15
C ARG A 191 22.23 -15.97 12.35
N THR A 192 22.78 -16.17 13.55
CA THR A 192 22.16 -15.75 14.82
C THR A 192 22.98 -14.63 15.47
N ASN A 193 22.33 -13.79 16.27
CA ASN A 193 22.97 -12.74 17.06
C ASN A 193 23.68 -13.32 18.30
N THR A 194 24.58 -14.26 18.09
CA THR A 194 25.30 -14.99 19.13
C THR A 194 26.79 -14.74 18.94
N ALA A 195 27.47 -14.31 19.99
CA ALA A 195 28.92 -14.13 19.94
C ALA A 195 29.61 -15.50 19.77
N PRO A 196 30.81 -15.57 19.16
CA PRO A 196 31.61 -16.79 19.15
C PRO A 196 31.82 -17.31 20.58
N GLU A 197 31.50 -18.58 20.79
CA GLU A 197 31.64 -19.22 22.10
C GLU A 197 33.11 -19.47 22.43
N ILE A 198 33.47 -19.29 23.71
CA ILE A 198 34.82 -19.48 24.23
C ILE A 198 34.76 -20.51 25.36
N CYS A 199 35.55 -21.58 25.25
CA CYS A 199 35.70 -22.58 26.30
C CYS A 199 37.16 -22.64 26.78
N GLY A 200 37.36 -22.70 28.10
CA GLY A 200 38.67 -22.86 28.72
C GLY A 200 38.99 -24.33 28.95
N TYR A 201 40.23 -24.74 28.69
CA TYR A 201 40.67 -26.11 28.90
C TYR A 201 42.11 -26.18 29.42
N THR A 202 42.45 -27.30 30.03
CA THR A 202 43.81 -27.61 30.46
C THR A 202 44.47 -28.46 29.39
N ASN A 203 45.60 -28.00 28.85
CA ASN A 203 46.40 -28.76 27.90
C ASN A 203 47.28 -29.76 28.65
N GLY A 204 47.37 -30.97 28.12
CA GLY A 204 48.37 -31.95 28.54
C GLY A 204 49.23 -32.48 27.41
N GLY A 205 50.39 -33.04 27.71
CA GLY A 205 51.09 -33.92 26.78
C GLY A 205 50.61 -35.35 26.98
N MET A 206 50.34 -36.08 25.91
CA MET A 206 50.28 -37.55 25.99
C MET A 206 51.72 -38.03 26.23
N GLN A 207 52.01 -38.43 27.46
CA GLN A 207 53.31 -39.00 27.80
C GLN A 207 53.18 -40.50 27.97
N GLN A 208 54.23 -41.21 27.56
CA GLN A 208 54.35 -42.65 27.73
C GLN A 208 55.00 -42.91 29.07
N GLU A 209 54.25 -43.54 29.97
CA GLU A 209 54.72 -43.92 31.30
C GLU A 209 54.81 -45.44 31.40
N ASN A 210 55.79 -45.93 32.15
CA ASN A 210 55.92 -47.35 32.40
C ASN A 210 54.81 -47.82 33.33
N ASN A 211 54.04 -48.81 32.89
CA ASN A 211 52.96 -49.41 33.65
C ASN A 211 53.46 -50.65 34.38
N TYR A 212 53.13 -50.78 35.66
CA TYR A 212 53.55 -51.87 36.53
C TYR A 212 52.32 -52.50 37.22
N ASN A 213 52.31 -53.82 37.38
CA ASN A 213 51.28 -54.52 38.17
C ASN A 213 51.45 -54.25 39.67
N ASP A 214 50.43 -54.57 40.49
CA ASP A 214 50.49 -54.47 41.96
C ASP A 214 51.66 -55.26 42.60
N GLY A 215 52.20 -56.26 41.88
CA GLY A 215 53.40 -57.01 42.27
C GLY A 215 54.75 -56.35 41.91
N GLY A 216 54.73 -55.19 41.24
CA GLY A 216 55.93 -54.47 40.80
C GLY A 216 56.53 -54.91 39.47
N ASP A 217 55.91 -55.88 38.77
CA ASP A 217 56.38 -56.33 37.46
C ASP A 217 55.97 -55.35 36.35
N TYR A 218 56.91 -55.06 35.43
CA TYR A 218 56.65 -54.23 34.27
C TYR A 218 55.71 -54.93 33.29
N ILE A 219 54.60 -54.27 32.95
CA ILE A 219 53.55 -54.83 32.07
C ILE A 219 53.36 -54.08 30.76
N GLY A 220 54.13 -53.02 30.54
CA GLY A 220 54.15 -52.29 29.28
C GLY A 220 54.16 -50.78 29.48
N VAL A 221 53.80 -50.07 28.42
CA VAL A 221 53.72 -48.61 28.41
C VAL A 221 52.26 -48.19 28.41
N ILE A 222 51.87 -47.28 29.29
CA ILE A 222 50.56 -46.64 29.30
C ILE A 222 50.68 -45.19 28.85
N GLN A 223 49.70 -44.70 28.10
CA GLN A 223 49.60 -43.28 27.78
C GLN A 223 48.85 -42.57 28.91
N VAL A 224 49.52 -41.63 29.56
CA VAL A 224 48.95 -40.80 30.63
C VAL A 224 48.90 -39.35 30.15
N CYS A 225 47.81 -38.67 30.47
CA CYS A 225 47.66 -37.25 30.19
C CYS A 225 48.36 -36.45 31.30
N HIS A 226 49.47 -35.79 30.95
CA HIS A 226 50.16 -34.90 31.88
C HIS A 226 49.80 -33.45 31.59
N VAL A 227 49.11 -32.78 32.51
CA VAL A 227 48.76 -31.36 32.39
C VAL A 227 50.00 -30.46 32.44
N SER A 228 50.20 -29.63 31.42
CA SER A 228 51.38 -28.77 31.29
C SER A 228 51.06 -27.29 31.08
N GLY A 229 49.78 -26.93 30.94
CA GLY A 229 49.32 -25.54 30.83
C GLY A 229 47.81 -25.40 30.62
N GLY A 230 47.32 -24.17 30.47
CA GLY A 230 45.93 -23.86 30.11
C GLY A 230 45.82 -23.19 28.74
N GLY A 231 44.70 -23.39 28.05
CA GLY A 231 44.38 -22.75 26.77
C GLY A 231 42.89 -22.41 26.67
N THR A 232 42.55 -21.62 25.66
CA THR A 232 41.15 -21.32 25.30
C THR A 232 40.89 -21.79 23.87
N CYS A 233 39.68 -22.28 23.63
CA CYS A 233 39.18 -22.55 22.29
C CYS A 233 38.00 -21.65 22.01
N THR A 234 37.93 -21.17 20.78
CA THR A 234 36.86 -20.30 20.31
C THR A 234 36.25 -20.90 19.06
N ALA A 235 34.93 -20.84 18.92
CA ALA A 235 34.27 -21.16 17.65
C ALA A 235 34.77 -20.23 16.54
N THR A 236 35.05 -20.78 15.37
CA THR A 236 35.57 -19.97 14.25
C THR A 236 34.41 -19.29 13.54
N LYS A 237 34.43 -17.96 13.40
CA LYS A 237 33.45 -17.23 12.60
C LYS A 237 33.70 -17.47 11.11
N ILE A 238 32.72 -18.03 10.42
CA ILE A 238 32.77 -18.36 8.98
C ILE A 238 31.94 -17.40 8.13
N GLU A 239 31.02 -16.67 8.75
CA GLU A 239 30.17 -15.69 8.08
C GLU A 239 29.86 -14.55 9.06
N ILE A 240 29.73 -13.33 8.56
CA ILE A 240 29.41 -12.16 9.35
C ILE A 240 28.22 -11.40 8.76
N GLY A 241 27.27 -11.07 9.62
CA GLY A 241 26.15 -10.20 9.31
C GLY A 241 26.55 -8.74 9.41
N CYS A 242 26.19 -7.96 8.40
CA CYS A 242 26.56 -6.57 8.25
C CYS A 242 25.36 -5.70 7.84
N THR A 243 25.37 -4.44 8.25
CA THR A 243 24.43 -3.40 7.82
C THR A 243 25.14 -2.35 6.98
N LYS A 244 24.44 -1.77 6.00
CA LYS A 244 24.98 -0.70 5.16
C LYS A 244 25.15 0.57 6.00
N ASN A 245 26.27 1.27 5.82
CA ASN A 245 26.55 2.56 6.47
C ASN A 245 25.79 3.71 5.82
#